data_AF-A0A2H9P229-F1
#
_entry.id   AF-A0A2H9P229-F1
#
_cell.length_a   1.000
_cell.length_b   1.000
_cell.length_c   1.000
_cell.angle_alpha   90.00
_cell.angle_beta   90.00
_cell.angle_gamma   90.00
#
_symmetry.space_group_name_H-M   'P 1'
#
loop_
_entity.id
_entity.type
_entity.pdbx_description
1 polymer ?
#
loop_
_entity_poly.entity_id
_entity_poly.type
_entity_poly.pdbx_seq_one_letter_code
_entity_poly.pdbx_strand_id
1 'polypeptide(L)' 'MEVIEILRNVSKMIYENVKDLAGTDNAAGNFGIGAGGDISRNIDIIAEKTVLDYLKEIKFKCIVLGEECG' A
#
# COMPACT_ATOMS: atom_id res chain seq x y z
N MET A 1 14.77 13.03 -8.17
CA MET A 1 13.41 13.12 -7.61
C MET A 1 13.59 13.22 -6.12
N GLU A 2 13.07 14.29 -5.53
CA GLU A 2 13.14 14.46 -4.08
C GLU A 2 12.26 13.40 -3.40
N VAL A 3 12.58 13.01 -2.16
CA VAL A 3 11.79 12.01 -1.42
C VAL A 3 10.32 12.42 -1.33
N ILE A 4 10.06 13.71 -1.15
CA ILE A 4 8.69 14.24 -1.09
C ILE A 4 7.93 14.05 -2.41
N GLU A 5 8.60 14.07 -3.56
CA GLU A 5 7.97 13.82 -4.86
C GLU A 5 7.61 12.33 -5.02
N ILE A 6 8.52 11.44 -4.59
CA ILE A 6 8.27 9.99 -4.54
C ILE A 6 7.00 9.70 -3.71
N LEU A 7 6.94 10.26 -2.50
CA LEU A 7 5.80 10.09 -1.60
C LEU A 7 4.52 10.66 -2.20
N ARG A 8 4.55 11.86 -2.80
CA ARG A 8 3.37 12.45 -3.44
C ARG A 8 2.88 11.64 -4.64
N ASN A 9 3.79 11.08 -5.43
CA ASN A 9 3.42 10.25 -6.57
C ASN A 9 2.76 8.95 -6.12
N VAL A 10 3.38 8.25 -5.16
CA VAL A 10 2.83 6.98 -4.67
C VAL A 10 1.49 7.19 -3.96
N SER A 11 1.31 8.29 -3.22
CA SER A 11 0.00 8.60 -2.61
C SER A 11 -1.11 8.79 -3.64
N LYS A 12 -0.82 9.41 -4.79
CA LYS A 12 -1.79 9.54 -5.89
C LYS A 12 -2.11 8.17 -6.49
N MET A 13 -1.10 7.32 -6.69
CA MET A 13 -1.29 5.97 -7.22
C MET A 13 -2.14 5.10 -6.29
N ILE A 14 -1.89 5.17 -4.97
CA ILE A 14 -2.72 4.50 -3.96
C ILE A 14 -4.16 4.98 -4.11
N TYR A 15 -4.39 6.30 -4.11
CA TYR A 15 -5.73 6.86 -4.26
C TYR A 15 -6.45 6.31 -5.50
N GLU A 16 -5.81 6.34 -6.67
CA GLU A 16 -6.40 5.80 -7.91
C GLU A 16 -6.73 4.32 -7.81
N ASN A 17 -5.92 3.53 -7.09
CA ASN A 17 -6.13 2.08 -6.92
C ASN A 17 -7.19 1.72 -5.86
N VAL A 18 -7.50 2.61 -4.92
CA VAL A 18 -8.42 2.32 -3.80
C VAL A 18 -9.70 3.16 -3.79
N LYS A 19 -9.79 4.25 -4.56
CA LYS A 19 -10.91 5.21 -4.53
C LYS A 19 -12.28 4.55 -4.74
N ASP A 20 -12.36 3.50 -5.55
CA ASP A 20 -13.60 2.79 -5.87
C ASP A 20 -13.83 1.55 -4.99
N LEU A 21 -12.92 1.26 -4.05
CA LEU A 21 -13.04 0.13 -3.12
C LEU A 21 -13.69 0.55 -1.80
N ALA A 22 -13.40 1.76 -1.32
CA ALA A 22 -13.86 2.23 -0.01
C ALA A 22 -15.41 2.16 0.10
N GLY A 23 -15.90 1.47 1.13
CA GLY A 23 -17.33 1.26 1.34
C GLY A 23 -17.95 0.11 0.54
N THR A 24 -17.15 -0.66 -0.20
CA THR A 24 -17.59 -1.87 -0.91
C THR A 24 -17.15 -3.14 -0.17
N ASP A 25 -17.80 -4.27 -0.44
CA ASP A 25 -17.38 -5.58 0.08
C ASP A 25 -15.98 -5.97 -0.42
N ASN A 26 -15.55 -5.44 -1.57
CA ASN A 26 -14.22 -5.67 -2.12
C ASN A 26 -13.10 -4.94 -1.35
N ALA A 27 -13.41 -3.93 -0.53
CA ALA A 27 -12.41 -3.36 0.40
C ALA A 27 -12.17 -4.25 1.62
N ALA A 28 -13.15 -5.10 1.95
CA ALA A 28 -13.09 -5.99 3.09
C ALA A 28 -12.37 -7.31 2.74
N GLY A 29 -12.61 -8.35 3.54
CA GLY A 29 -11.95 -9.65 3.43
C GLY A 29 -10.87 -9.86 4.50
N ASN A 30 -10.42 -11.10 4.60
CA ASN A 30 -9.36 -11.51 5.51
C ASN A 30 -8.21 -12.08 4.68
N PHE A 31 -7.12 -11.33 4.58
CA PHE A 31 -5.93 -11.68 3.81
C PHE A 31 -4.78 -12.16 4.69
N GLY A 32 -5.05 -12.38 5.98
CA GLY A 32 -4.05 -12.76 6.97
C GLY A 32 -4.05 -11.79 8.15
N ILE A 33 -3.02 -11.95 8.99
CA ILE A 33 -2.72 -11.05 10.09
C ILE A 33 -1.48 -10.27 9.69
N GLY A 34 -1.59 -8.93 9.71
CA GLY A 34 -0.47 -8.04 9.44
C GLY A 34 0.60 -8.14 10.52
N ALA A 35 1.78 -7.60 10.28
CA ALA A 35 2.81 -7.47 11.30
C ALA A 35 2.34 -6.64 12.52
N GLY A 36 1.36 -5.75 12.32
CA GLY A 36 0.66 -5.01 13.38
C GLY A 36 -0.23 -5.87 14.28
N GLY A 37 -0.61 -7.08 13.87
CA GLY A 37 -1.39 -8.04 14.65
C GLY A 37 -2.91 -7.98 14.41
N ASP A 38 -3.38 -7.12 13.52
CA ASP A 38 -4.77 -7.03 13.07
C ASP A 38 -4.99 -7.71 11.71
N ILE A 39 -6.26 -7.81 11.30
CA ILE A 39 -6.62 -8.49 10.05
C ILE A 39 -6.33 -7.56 8.89
N SER A 40 -5.43 -7.99 8.01
CA SER A 40 -5.15 -7.33 6.73
C SER A 40 -6.38 -7.42 5.83
N ARG A 41 -6.94 -6.27 5.43
CA ARG A 41 -8.06 -6.21 4.48
C ARG A 41 -7.55 -6.00 3.07
N ASN A 42 -8.40 -6.26 2.07
CA ASN A 42 -7.97 -6.11 0.67
C ASN A 42 -7.50 -4.68 0.34
N ILE A 43 -8.15 -3.67 0.92
CA ILE A 43 -7.75 -2.28 0.71
C ILE A 43 -6.34 -1.98 1.23
N ASP A 44 -5.96 -2.57 2.36
CA ASP A 44 -4.63 -2.44 2.96
C ASP A 44 -3.59 -3.12 2.07
N ILE A 45 -3.88 -4.35 1.62
CA ILE A 45 -3.03 -5.10 0.69
C ILE A 45 -2.79 -4.33 -0.62
N ILE A 46 -3.85 -3.76 -1.21
CA ILE A 46 -3.73 -3.00 -2.47
C ILE A 46 -2.92 -1.72 -2.26
N ALA A 47 -3.14 -1.01 -1.14
CA ALA A 47 -2.39 0.20 -0.82
C ALA A 47 -0.90 -0.10 -0.61
N GLU A 48 -0.56 -1.08 0.23
CA GLU A 48 0.83 -1.41 0.53
C GLU A 48 1.56 -1.98 -0.69
N LYS A 49 0.92 -2.88 -1.45
CA LYS A 49 1.48 -3.41 -2.69
C LYS A 49 1.76 -2.30 -3.71
N THR A 50 0.90 -1.28 -3.81
CA THR A 50 1.13 -0.13 -4.68
C THR A 50 2.42 0.61 -4.29
N VAL A 51 2.69 0.76 -2.99
CA VAL A 51 3.94 1.37 -2.50
C VAL A 51 5.14 0.51 -2.88
N LEU A 52 5.10 -0.78 -2.56
CA LEU A 52 6.21 -1.71 -2.79
C LEU A 52 6.57 -1.81 -4.27
N ASP A 53 5.57 -1.92 -5.15
CA ASP A 53 5.76 -2.02 -6.59
C ASP A 53 6.36 -0.73 -7.15
N TYR A 54 5.86 0.44 -6.73
CA TYR A 54 6.39 1.72 -7.16
C TYR A 54 7.85 1.93 -6.75
N LEU A 55 8.19 1.67 -5.48
CA LEU A 55 9.56 1.81 -4.97
C LEU A 55 10.53 0.87 -5.70
N LYS A 56 10.10 -0.35 -6.04
CA LYS A 56 10.86 -1.30 -6.87
C LYS A 56 11.04 -0.79 -8.30
N GLU A 57 9.99 -0.26 -8.92
CA GLU A 57 9.99 0.26 -10.29
C GLU A 57 11.02 1.38 -10.45
N ILE A 58 11.02 2.35 -9.54
CA ILE A 58 11.98 3.47 -9.55
C ILE A 58 13.36 3.09 -8.99
N LYS A 59 13.55 1.83 -8.58
CA LYS A 59 14.78 1.30 -7.96
C LYS A 59 15.25 2.13 -6.77
N PHE A 60 14.31 2.61 -5.95
CA PHE A 60 14.62 3.43 -4.78
C PHE A 60 15.25 2.57 -3.69
N LYS A 61 16.51 2.88 -3.32
CA LYS A 61 17.25 2.13 -2.32
C LYS A 61 16.74 2.48 -0.92
N CYS A 62 15.92 1.61 -0.36
CA CYS A 62 15.43 1.72 1.01
C CYS A 62 15.15 0.33 1.60
N ILE A 63 14.97 0.31 2.92
CA ILE A 63 14.32 -0.79 3.62
C ILE A 63 12.89 -0.30 3.89
N VAL A 64 11.91 -1.14 3.57
CA VAL A 64 10.51 -0.86 3.88
C VAL A 64 10.17 -1.61 5.16
N LEU A 65 9.58 -0.88 6.11
CA LEU A 65 8.94 -1.44 7.29
C LEU A 65 7.45 -1.06 7.19
N GLY A 66 6.57 -2.04 6.98
CA GLY A 66 5.14 -1.87 6.72
C GLY A 66 4.28 -2.55 7.78
N GLU A 67 3.04 -2.08 7.93
CA GLU A 67 2.09 -2.67 8.89
C GLU A 67 1.70 -4.10 8.48
N GLU A 68 1.59 -4.38 7.18
CA GLU A 68 1.19 -5.69 6.68
C GLU A 68 2.39 -6.60 6.42
N CYS A 69 3.44 -6.08 5.79
CA CYS A 69 4.61 -6.89 5.41
C CYS A 69 5.68 -7.05 6.50
N GLY A 70 5.68 -6.25 7.56
CA GLY A 70 6.72 -6.23 8.59
C GLY A 70 7.97 -5.51 8.10
#